data_AF-A0A0S8A9K9-F1
#
_entry.id   AF-A0A0S8A9K9-F1
#
_cell.length_a   1.000
_cell.length_b   1.000
_cell.length_c   1.000
_cell.angle_alpha   90.00
_cell.angle_beta   90.00
_cell.angle_gamma   90.00
#
_symmetry.space_group_name_H-M   'P 1'
#
loop_
_entity.id
_entity.type
_entity.pdbx_description
1 polymer ?
#
loop_
_entity_poly.entity_id
_entity_poly.type
_entity_poly.pdbx_seq_one_letter_code
_entity_poly.pdbx_strand_id
1 'polypeptide(L)' 'PFENVLLDGVKAVEIRYLGADDEWRTSWPELSTTGNVAPEVLPRAIEVNVDTKQFGKITRLMRVGR' A
#
# COMPACT_ATOMS: atom_id res chain seq x y z
N PRO A 1 0.04 -20.12 -9.75
CA PRO A 1 0.29 -19.09 -8.71
C PRO A 1 1.22 -19.69 -7.65
N PHE A 2 2.18 -18.93 -7.13
CA PHE A 2 3.09 -19.38 -6.09
C PHE A 2 2.82 -18.59 -4.82
N GLU A 3 2.64 -19.27 -3.69
CA GLU A 3 2.26 -18.67 -2.42
C GLU A 3 3.25 -19.12 -1.34
N ASN A 4 3.69 -18.18 -0.52
CA ASN A 4 4.62 -18.41 0.58
C ASN A 4 4.25 -17.56 1.79
N VAL A 5 4.36 -18.15 2.99
CA VAL A 5 4.25 -17.41 4.25
C VAL A 5 5.50 -16.55 4.43
N LEU A 6 5.33 -15.22 4.52
CA LEU A 6 6.44 -14.28 4.68
C LEU A 6 6.67 -13.86 6.13
N LEU A 7 5.60 -13.78 6.93
CA LEU A 7 5.66 -13.32 8.31
C LEU A 7 4.48 -13.86 9.13
N ASP A 8 4.79 -14.52 10.26
CA ASP A 8 3.80 -15.00 11.20
C ASP A 8 3.45 -13.97 12.27
N GLY A 9 2.32 -14.19 12.97
CA GLY A 9 1.93 -13.38 14.11
C GLY A 9 1.50 -11.95 13.76
N VAL A 10 1.07 -11.72 12.51
CA VAL A 10 0.48 -10.47 12.05
C VAL A 10 -0.97 -10.36 12.53
N LYS A 11 -1.33 -9.23 13.15
CA LYS A 11 -2.70 -8.90 13.59
C LYS A 11 -3.45 -8.10 12.52
N ALA A 12 -2.75 -7.15 11.89
CA ALA A 12 -3.32 -6.28 10.86
C ALA A 12 -2.24 -5.84 9.87
N VAL A 13 -2.66 -5.62 8.62
CA VAL A 13 -1.85 -5.00 7.57
C VAL A 13 -2.68 -3.88 6.95
N GLU A 14 -2.07 -2.71 6.82
CA GLU A 14 -2.63 -1.57 6.08
C GLU A 14 -1.59 -1.08 5.08
N ILE A 15 -2.04 -0.85 3.84
CA ILE A 15 -1.23 -0.28 2.78
C ILE A 15 -1.88 1.03 2.34
N ARG A 16 -1.08 2.10 2.33
CA ARG A 16 -1.48 3.40 1.80
C ARG A 16 -0.59 3.81 0.64
N TYR A 17 -1.16 4.57 -0.28
CA TYR A 17 -0.54 4.99 -1.53
C TYR A 17 -0.55 6.51 -1.60
N LEU A 18 0.61 7.12 -1.86
CA LEU A 18 0.73 8.56 -2.03
C LEU A 18 0.51 8.90 -3.51
N GLY A 19 -0.55 9.64 -3.82
CA GLY A 19 -0.83 10.06 -5.19
C GLY A 19 0.08 11.17 -5.70
N ALA A 20 -0.17 11.58 -6.95
CA ALA A 20 0.55 12.69 -7.57
C ALA A 20 0.16 14.07 -6.99
N ASP A 21 -0.99 14.14 -6.33
CA ASP A 21 -1.53 15.29 -5.61
C ASP A 21 -1.11 15.36 -4.13
N ASP A 22 -0.20 14.48 -3.71
CA ASP A 22 0.27 14.35 -2.33
C ASP A 22 -0.80 13.91 -1.32
N GLU A 23 -1.89 13.31 -1.81
CA GLU A 23 -2.91 12.71 -0.94
C GLU A 23 -2.71 11.19 -0.76
N TRP A 24 -2.87 10.75 0.49
CA TRP A 24 -2.82 9.34 0.86
C TRP A 24 -4.15 8.64 0.61
N ARG A 25 -4.08 7.45 -0.01
CA ARG A 25 -5.25 6.61 -0.37
C ARG A 25 -5.06 5.18 0.09
N THR A 26 -6.16 4.47 0.30
CA THR A 26 -6.17 3.05 0.73
C THR A 26 -6.35 2.07 -0.43
N SER A 27 -6.62 2.56 -1.64
CA SER A 27 -6.70 1.78 -2.87
C SER A 27 -5.86 2.42 -3.96
N TRP A 28 -5.37 1.59 -4.88
CA TRP A 28 -4.65 2.04 -6.06
C TRP A 28 -4.82 1.06 -7.23
N PRO A 29 -4.95 1.53 -8.48
CA PRO A 29 -5.29 2.91 -8.83
C PRO A 29 -6.67 3.28 -8.26
N GLU A 30 -6.98 4.58 -8.17
CA GLU A 30 -8.35 4.96 -7.84
C GLU A 30 -9.31 4.40 -8.89
N LEU A 31 -10.28 3.63 -8.43
CA LEU A 31 -11.39 3.21 -9.28
C LEU A 31 -12.27 4.44 -9.50
N SER A 32 -12.24 5.00 -10.71
CA SER A 32 -13.17 6.08 -11.05
C SER A 32 -14.61 5.55 -11.08
N THR A 33 -15.55 6.36 -10.63
CA THR A 33 -16.99 6.05 -10.70
C THR A 33 -17.51 5.91 -12.13
N THR A 34 -16.76 6.39 -13.12
CA THR A 34 -17.08 6.34 -14.56
C THR A 34 -16.40 5.18 -15.29
N GLY A 35 -15.65 4.31 -14.60
CA GLY A 35 -15.00 3.13 -15.19
C GLY A 35 -13.76 3.44 -16.04
N ASN A 36 -13.41 4.71 -16.24
CA ASN A 36 -12.14 5.11 -16.84
C ASN A 36 -11.05 5.03 -15.78
N VAL A 37 -10.27 3.94 -15.79
CA VAL A 37 -9.06 3.84 -14.98
C VAL A 37 -8.13 4.97 -15.44
N ALA A 38 -7.75 5.86 -14.51
CA ALA A 38 -6.71 6.85 -14.80
C ALA A 38 -5.47 6.10 -15.34
N PRO A 39 -4.75 6.65 -16.33
CA PRO A 39 -3.57 5.98 -16.92
C PRO A 39 -2.64 5.43 -15.83
N GLU A 40 -1.90 4.35 -16.12
CA GLU A 40 -0.98 3.58 -15.25
C GLU A 40 0.05 4.42 -14.47
N VAL A 41 -0.42 5.33 -13.64
CA VAL A 41 0.41 6.16 -12.78
C VAL A 41 0.69 5.30 -11.57
N LEU A 42 1.95 5.06 -11.29
CA LEU A 42 2.38 4.49 -10.02
C LEU A 42 2.23 5.55 -8.93
N PRO A 43 1.92 5.16 -7.69
CA PRO A 43 1.92 6.09 -6.58
C PRO A 43 3.36 6.62 -6.39
N ARG A 44 3.51 7.83 -5.87
CA ARG A 44 4.83 8.39 -5.55
C ARG A 44 5.55 7.60 -4.46
N ALA A 45 4.78 7.07 -3.51
CA ALA A 45 5.26 6.28 -2.40
C ALA A 45 4.20 5.28 -1.92
N ILE A 46 4.66 4.24 -1.24
CA ILE A 46 3.83 3.25 -0.57
C ILE A 46 4.21 3.25 0.90
N GLU A 47 3.20 3.31 1.77
CA GLU A 47 3.34 3.10 3.20
C GLU A 47 2.74 1.75 3.55
N VAL A 48 3.55 0.89 4.19
CA VAL A 48 3.11 -0.40 4.73
C VAL A 48 3.15 -0.32 6.25
N ASN A 49 1.99 -0.53 6.87
CA ASN A 49 1.84 -0.64 8.31
C ASN A 49 1.49 -2.09 8.66
N VAL A 50 2.30 -2.72 9.50
CA VAL A 50 2.07 -4.08 9.98
C VAL A 50 1.99 -4.05 11.50
N ASP A 51 0.85 -4.45 12.07
CA ASP A 51 0.73 -4.69 13.50
C ASP A 51 1.08 -6.16 13.80
N THR A 52 2.11 -6.36 14.61
CA THR A 52 2.62 -7.69 14.97
C THR A 52 2.37 -7.99 16.44
N LYS A 53 2.20 -9.27 16.78
CA LYS A 53 2.08 -9.72 18.17
C LYS A 53 3.31 -9.38 19.01
N GLN A 54 4.50 -9.46 18.43
CA GLN A 54 5.76 -9.35 19.16
C GLN A 54 6.30 -7.91 19.23
N PHE A 55 6.16 -7.12 18.16
CA PHE A 55 6.80 -5.81 18.05
C PHE A 55 5.81 -4.64 17.98
N GLY A 56 4.50 -4.91 18.01
CA GLY A 56 3.48 -3.89 17.78
C GLY A 56 3.51 -3.36 16.34
N LYS A 57 3.17 -2.08 16.17
CA LYS A 57 3.06 -1.43 14.85
C LYS A 57 4.43 -1.11 14.26
N ILE A 58 4.71 -1.69 13.10
CA ILE A 58 5.88 -1.41 12.25
C ILE A 58 5.40 -0.63 11.03
N THR A 59 5.99 0.56 10.80
CA THR A 59 5.73 1.38 9.61
C THR A 59 6.94 1.40 8.69
N ARG A 60 6.71 1.22 7.39
CA ARG A 60 7.73 1.36 6.33
C ARG A 60 7.18 2.26 5.23
N LEU A 61 7.92 3.32 4.93
CA LEU A 61 7.64 4.23 3.83
C LEU A 61 8.67 4.02 2.73
N MET A 62 8.21 3.73 1.52
CA MET A 62 9.06 3.43 0.38
C MET A 62 8.67 4.33 -0.79
N ARG A 63 9.65 5.03 -1.37
CA ARG A 63 9.45 5.75 -2.63
C ARG A 63 9.36 4.74 -3.77
N VAL A 64 8.44 4.95 -4.70
CA VAL A 64 8.38 4.13 -5.91
C VAL A 64 9.45 4.60 -6.89
N GLY A 65 10.23 3.64 -7.40
CA GLY A 65 11.29 3.88 -8.38
C GLY A 65 10.74 4.47 -9.69
N ARG A 66 11.61 5.14 -10.44
CA ARG A 66 11.30 5.70 -11.75
C ARG A 66 11.82 4.80 -12.86
#